data_AF-A0A1V4RTU2-F1
#
_entry.id   AF-A0A1V4RTU2-F1
#
_cell.length_a   1.000
_cell.length_b   1.000
_cell.length_c   1.000
_cell.angle_alpha   90.00
_cell.angle_beta   90.00
_cell.angle_gamma   90.00
#
_symmetry.space_group_name_H-M   'P 1'
#
loop_
_entity.id
_entity.type
_entity.pdbx_description
1 polymer ?
#
loop_
_entity_poly.entity_id
_entity_poly.type
_entity_poly.pdbx_seq_one_letter_code
_entity_poly.pdbx_strand_id
1 'polypeptide(L)'
;MRIVLFEDEEYRNLLPLVYFRPVWQLRCGALTLIEKMGALFRQTETLFLARDYLTTNALLPEQVFRPDTRSSVLFVNGRLLFGDNDRQKLGALSANQAYLADDQVVAFRTENQSAERYFDGGVLNKDRIKEDFQVQQTDAVLVRYPWDLISENGFQLRQDLTRLEG
;
A
#
# COMPACT_ATOMS: atom_id res chain seq x y z
N MET A 1 4.48 -14.16 6.79
CA MET A 1 3.52 -13.36 6.01
C MET A 1 4.29 -12.59 4.96
N ARG A 2 3.73 -12.40 3.77
CA ARG A 2 4.31 -11.52 2.73
C ARG A 2 3.40 -10.31 2.55
N ILE A 3 4.00 -9.15 2.40
CA ILE A 3 3.29 -7.90 2.08
C ILE A 3 3.68 -7.45 0.67
N VAL A 4 2.69 -6.99 -0.09
CA VAL A 4 2.89 -6.34 -1.38
C VAL A 4 2.29 -4.94 -1.30
N LEU A 5 3.10 -3.90 -1.48
CA LEU A 5 2.54 -2.56 -1.70
C LEU A 5 2.16 -2.40 -3.17
N PHE A 6 0.96 -1.87 -3.41
CA PHE A 6 0.46 -1.65 -4.76
C PHE A 6 0.10 -0.18 -5.05
N GLU A 7 0.07 0.17 -6.34
CA GLU A 7 -0.53 1.42 -6.85
C GLU A 7 -1.93 1.17 -7.40
N ASP A 8 -2.80 2.19 -7.32
CA ASP A 8 -4.12 2.22 -7.94
C ASP A 8 -4.31 3.51 -8.76
N GLU A 9 -5.40 3.61 -9.51
CA GLU A 9 -5.66 4.66 -10.52
C GLU A 9 -5.48 6.10 -9.99
N GLU A 10 -5.71 6.31 -8.70
CA GLU A 10 -5.63 7.59 -8.00
C GLU A 10 -4.20 8.12 -7.84
N TYR A 11 -3.15 7.35 -8.20
CA TYR A 11 -1.79 7.90 -8.30
C TYR A 11 -1.74 9.16 -9.19
N ARG A 12 -2.66 9.27 -10.16
CA ARG A 12 -2.78 10.42 -11.07
C ARG A 12 -2.97 11.73 -10.35
N ASN A 13 -3.70 11.73 -9.23
CA ASN A 13 -3.93 12.92 -8.42
C ASN A 13 -2.66 13.41 -7.71
N LEU A 14 -1.64 12.53 -7.60
CA LEU A 14 -0.35 12.82 -6.96
C LEU A 14 0.72 13.22 -7.99
N LEU A 15 0.38 13.29 -9.28
CA LEU A 15 1.28 13.83 -10.29
C LEU A 15 1.50 15.33 -10.07
N PRO A 16 2.72 15.86 -10.34
CA PRO A 16 3.88 15.16 -10.92
C PRO A 16 4.77 14.47 -9.88
N LEU A 17 4.42 14.49 -8.59
CA LEU A 17 5.30 14.01 -7.51
C LEU A 17 5.67 12.53 -7.66
N VAL A 18 4.80 11.74 -8.27
CA VAL A 18 4.98 10.28 -8.44
C VAL A 18 5.24 9.91 -9.91
N TYR A 19 5.75 10.84 -10.74
CA TYR A 19 6.03 10.53 -12.15
C TYR A 19 7.19 9.54 -12.31
N PHE A 20 8.27 9.69 -11.54
CA PHE A 20 9.48 8.85 -11.64
C PHE A 20 9.74 8.01 -10.39
N ARG A 21 8.75 7.91 -9.52
CA ARG A 21 8.80 7.11 -8.29
C ARG A 21 7.42 6.58 -7.92
N PRO A 22 7.34 5.42 -7.24
CA PRO A 22 6.07 4.92 -6.72
C PRO A 22 5.48 5.82 -5.63
N VAL A 23 4.16 5.74 -5.43
CA VAL A 23 3.45 6.53 -4.40
C VAL A 23 3.98 6.34 -2.98
N TRP A 24 4.46 5.14 -2.62
CA TRP A 24 4.94 4.85 -1.25
C TRP A 24 6.29 5.50 -0.92
N GLN A 25 6.98 6.07 -1.91
CA GLN A 25 8.18 6.89 -1.69
C GLN A 25 7.85 8.36 -1.38
N LEU A 26 6.57 8.74 -1.34
CA LEU A 26 6.17 10.05 -0.84
C LEU A 26 6.48 10.17 0.66
N ARG A 27 6.80 11.39 1.08
CA ARG A 27 7.12 11.73 2.46
C ARG A 27 5.95 12.50 3.08
N CYS A 28 5.55 12.08 4.28
CA CYS A 28 4.62 12.82 5.12
C CYS A 28 5.11 12.65 6.56
N GLY A 29 5.60 13.72 7.17
CA GLY A 29 6.39 13.64 8.39
C GLY A 29 7.89 13.49 8.16
N ALA A 30 8.55 12.78 9.06
CA ALA A 30 9.99 12.51 9.02
C ALA A 30 10.33 11.23 8.24
N LEU A 31 9.32 10.46 7.84
CA LEU A 31 9.49 9.20 7.12
C LEU A 31 8.66 9.20 5.83
N THR A 32 9.11 8.42 4.86
CA THR A 32 8.32 8.02 3.69
C THR A 32 7.25 7.01 4.09
N LEU A 33 6.22 6.83 3.25
CA LEU A 33 5.14 5.88 3.55
C LEU A 33 5.66 4.45 3.70
N ILE A 34 6.62 4.05 2.86
CA ILE A 34 7.27 2.74 2.95
C ILE A 34 8.12 2.58 4.23
N GLU A 35 8.82 3.62 4.69
CA GLU A 35 9.58 3.57 5.94
C GLU A 35 8.65 3.40 7.15
N LYS A 36 7.49 4.08 7.16
CA LYS A 36 6.46 3.90 8.20
C LYS A 36 5.92 2.48 8.21
N MET A 37 5.64 1.92 7.04
CA MET A 37 5.24 0.51 6.90
C MET A 37 6.32 -0.42 7.48
N GLY A 38 7.58 -0.20 7.11
CA GLY A 38 8.73 -1.00 7.57
C GLY A 38 8.90 -0.97 9.09
N ALA A 39 8.62 0.18 9.73
CA ALA A 39 8.64 0.30 11.18
C ALA A 39 7.54 -0.56 11.85
N LEU A 40 6.36 -0.67 11.24
CA LEU A 40 5.24 -1.48 11.75
C LEU A 40 5.41 -2.97 11.47
N PHE A 41 5.89 -3.35 10.29
CA PHE A 41 6.03 -4.73 9.84
C PHE A 41 7.50 -5.17 9.77
N ARG A 42 8.22 -5.00 10.88
CA ARG A 42 9.62 -5.44 11.01
C ARG A 42 9.76 -6.92 10.60
N GLN A 43 10.83 -7.24 9.87
CA GLN A 43 11.18 -8.60 9.41
C GLN A 43 10.13 -9.28 8.49
N THR A 44 9.24 -8.50 7.88
CA THR A 44 8.29 -9.00 6.88
C THR A 44 8.83 -8.75 5.47
N GLU A 45 8.89 -9.80 4.65
CA GLU A 45 9.24 -9.68 3.23
C GLU A 45 8.21 -8.75 2.56
N THR A 46 8.72 -7.67 1.98
CA THR A 46 7.93 -6.63 1.33
C THR A 46 8.32 -6.56 -0.13
N LEU A 47 7.35 -6.77 -1.01
CA LEU A 47 7.49 -6.66 -2.45
C LEU A 47 6.58 -5.54 -2.98
N PHE A 48 6.73 -5.19 -4.24
CA PHE A 48 6.07 -4.03 -4.83
C PHE A 48 5.39 -4.36 -6.16
N LEU A 49 4.23 -3.76 -6.36
CA LEU A 49 3.49 -3.78 -7.61
C LEU A 49 3.20 -2.33 -7.99
N ALA A 50 3.99 -1.80 -8.93
CA ALA A 50 3.90 -0.44 -9.42
C ALA A 50 3.56 -0.45 -10.91
N ARG A 51 3.26 0.73 -11.46
CA ARG A 51 3.17 0.95 -12.92
C ARG A 51 4.35 0.31 -13.66
N ASP A 52 4.08 -0.35 -14.78
CA ASP A 52 5.06 -1.17 -15.51
C ASP A 52 6.40 -0.45 -15.75
N TYR A 53 6.38 0.81 -16.18
CA TYR A 53 7.62 1.54 -16.45
C TYR A 53 8.45 1.81 -15.18
N LEU A 54 7.84 1.90 -13.99
CA LEU A 54 8.57 2.05 -12.73
C LEU A 54 9.22 0.74 -12.30
N THR A 55 8.62 -0.41 -12.60
CA THR A 55 9.21 -1.71 -12.28
C THR A 55 10.58 -1.92 -12.95
N THR A 56 10.79 -1.29 -14.11
CA THR A 56 12.06 -1.39 -14.85
C THR A 56 13.04 -0.26 -14.49
N ASN A 57 12.54 0.93 -14.16
CA ASN A 57 13.39 2.14 -14.06
C ASN A 57 13.58 2.66 -12.63
N ALA A 58 12.77 2.22 -11.66
CA ALA A 58 12.75 2.78 -10.30
C ALA A 58 12.75 1.73 -9.18
N LEU A 59 12.62 0.43 -9.51
CA LEU A 59 12.64 -0.67 -8.56
C LEU A 59 13.73 -1.68 -8.94
N LEU A 60 14.31 -2.35 -7.94
CA LEU A 60 15.20 -3.47 -8.20
C LEU A 60 14.38 -4.72 -8.57
N PRO A 61 14.84 -5.57 -9.49
CA PRO A 61 14.08 -6.74 -9.96
C PRO A 61 13.59 -7.68 -8.85
N GLU A 62 14.37 -7.85 -7.79
CA GLU A 62 14.05 -8.68 -6.62
C GLU A 62 12.97 -8.09 -5.71
N GLN A 63 12.69 -6.80 -5.85
CA GLN A 63 11.66 -6.11 -5.08
C GLN A 63 10.29 -6.15 -5.78
N VAL A 64 10.25 -6.49 -7.07
CA VAL A 64 9.01 -6.55 -7.85
C VAL A 64 8.26 -7.83 -7.51
N PHE A 65 6.99 -7.69 -7.13
CA PHE A 65 6.13 -8.82 -6.86
C PHE A 65 5.96 -9.68 -8.12
N ARG A 66 6.19 -10.98 -7.96
CA ARG A 66 5.85 -11.99 -8.96
C ARG A 66 4.98 -13.04 -8.26
N PRO A 67 3.85 -13.45 -8.88
CA PRO A 67 3.05 -14.54 -8.36
C PRO A 67 3.91 -15.79 -8.16
N ASP A 68 3.73 -16.46 -7.03
CA ASP A 68 4.37 -17.73 -6.72
C ASP A 68 3.41 -18.62 -5.91
N THR A 69 3.87 -19.81 -5.52
CA THR A 69 3.06 -20.81 -4.81
C THR A 69 2.88 -20.53 -3.32
N ARG A 70 3.30 -19.36 -2.80
CA ARG A 70 3.13 -19.07 -1.37
C ARG A 70 1.65 -18.86 -1.02
N SER A 71 1.27 -19.37 0.15
CA SER A 71 -0.12 -19.57 0.53
C SER A 71 -0.92 -18.32 0.84
N SER A 72 -0.32 -17.21 1.28
CA SER A 72 -1.10 -16.01 1.65
C SER A 72 -0.29 -14.73 1.48
N VAL A 73 -0.83 -13.81 0.69
CA VAL A 73 -0.23 -12.51 0.40
C VAL A 73 -1.19 -11.39 0.83
N LEU A 74 -0.69 -10.45 1.62
CA LEU A 74 -1.40 -9.23 1.98
C LEU A 74 -0.99 -8.11 1.03
N PHE A 75 -1.94 -7.61 0.25
CA PHE A 75 -1.76 -6.45 -0.59
C PHE A 75 -2.21 -5.21 0.18
N VAL A 76 -1.40 -4.15 0.18
CA VAL A 76 -1.69 -2.89 0.88
C VAL A 76 -1.46 -1.73 -0.07
N ASN A 77 -2.36 -0.76 -0.06
CA ASN A 77 -2.27 0.41 -0.91
C ASN A 77 -1.05 1.25 -0.50
N GLY A 78 -0.19 1.56 -1.46
CA GLY A 78 1.01 2.36 -1.22
C GLY A 78 0.74 3.80 -0.77
N ARG A 79 -0.50 4.28 -0.92
CA ARG A 79 -0.94 5.62 -0.48
C ARG A 79 -1.35 5.64 0.99
N LEU A 80 -1.36 4.50 1.69
CA LEU A 80 -1.77 4.43 3.09
C LEU A 80 -0.85 5.26 4.00
N LEU A 81 -1.45 6.17 4.77
CA LEU A 81 -0.80 6.83 5.91
C LEU A 81 -0.83 5.90 7.11
N PHE A 82 0.19 5.06 7.23
CA PHE A 82 0.31 4.07 8.30
C PHE A 82 0.21 4.72 9.69
N GLY A 83 -0.85 4.35 10.40
CA GLY A 83 -1.07 4.62 11.82
C GLY A 83 -0.76 3.40 12.69
N ASP A 84 -0.71 3.61 14.01
CA ASP A 84 -0.22 2.58 14.93
C ASP A 84 -1.15 1.36 15.02
N ASN A 85 -2.46 1.54 14.79
CA ASN A 85 -3.44 0.47 14.78
C ASN A 85 -3.48 -0.34 13.47
N ASP A 86 -2.83 0.14 12.40
CA ASP A 86 -2.93 -0.50 11.08
C ASP A 86 -2.27 -1.88 11.08
N ARG A 87 -1.22 -2.09 11.88
CA ARG A 87 -0.61 -3.42 12.02
C ARG A 87 -1.63 -4.46 12.48
N GLN A 88 -2.43 -4.12 13.49
CA GLN A 88 -3.46 -5.03 14.03
C GLN A 88 -4.59 -5.23 13.02
N LYS A 89 -5.11 -4.14 12.44
CA LYS A 89 -6.21 -4.18 11.45
C LYS A 89 -5.82 -5.01 10.23
N LEU A 90 -4.68 -4.70 9.60
CA LEU A 90 -4.17 -5.43 8.43
C LEU A 90 -3.81 -6.90 8.76
N GLY A 91 -3.35 -7.15 9.98
CA GLY A 91 -3.09 -8.51 10.48
C GLY A 91 -4.36 -9.35 10.67
N ALA A 92 -5.49 -8.72 11.00
CA ALA A 92 -6.77 -9.38 11.20
C ALA A 92 -7.53 -9.70 9.89
N LEU A 93 -7.13 -9.08 8.78
CA LEU A 93 -7.75 -9.31 7.48
C LEU A 93 -7.56 -10.77 7.04
N SER A 94 -8.64 -11.51 6.83
CA SER A 94 -8.59 -12.93 6.44
C SER A 94 -8.52 -13.11 4.92
N ALA A 95 -8.25 -14.32 4.44
CA ALA A 95 -8.23 -14.64 3.01
C ALA A 95 -9.56 -14.26 2.33
N ASN A 96 -9.47 -13.70 1.12
CA ASN A 96 -10.58 -13.19 0.31
C ASN A 96 -11.40 -12.08 1.00
N GLN A 97 -10.78 -11.33 1.92
CA GLN A 97 -11.34 -10.10 2.48
C GLN A 97 -10.57 -8.86 2.01
N ALA A 98 -11.28 -7.74 1.92
CA ALA A 98 -10.71 -6.45 1.56
C ALA A 98 -11.22 -5.33 2.47
N TYR A 99 -10.35 -4.36 2.74
CA TYR A 99 -10.70 -3.10 3.39
C TYR A 99 -10.84 -1.98 2.36
N LEU A 100 -11.89 -1.18 2.51
CA LEU A 100 -12.13 0.02 1.71
C LEU A 100 -12.22 1.27 2.60
N ALA A 101 -11.70 2.37 2.09
CA ALA A 101 -11.92 3.71 2.62
C ALA A 101 -12.35 4.62 1.46
N ASP A 102 -13.49 5.31 1.60
CA ASP A 102 -14.04 6.20 0.59
C ASP A 102 -14.05 5.61 -0.84
N ASP A 103 -14.55 4.38 -0.98
CA ASP A 103 -14.62 3.61 -2.24
C ASP A 103 -13.27 3.14 -2.82
N GLN A 104 -12.16 3.39 -2.12
CA GLN A 104 -10.81 3.00 -2.53
C GLN A 104 -10.33 1.78 -1.73
N VAL A 105 -9.63 0.85 -2.38
CA VAL A 105 -9.11 -0.35 -1.73
C VAL A 105 -7.89 0.01 -0.90
N VAL A 106 -7.97 -0.19 0.42
CA VAL A 106 -6.87 0.04 1.35
C VAL A 106 -5.97 -1.19 1.43
N ALA A 107 -6.57 -2.37 1.53
CA ALA A 107 -5.85 -3.63 1.57
C ALA A 107 -6.75 -4.79 1.17
N PHE A 108 -6.17 -5.88 0.68
CA PHE A 108 -6.87 -7.14 0.48
C PHE A 108 -5.91 -8.30 0.73
N ARG A 109 -6.42 -9.44 1.19
CA ARG A 109 -5.62 -10.65 1.40
C ARG A 109 -6.11 -11.76 0.48
N THR A 110 -5.18 -12.36 -0.24
CA THR A 110 -5.50 -13.44 -1.17
C THR A 110 -4.51 -14.61 -1.01
N GLU A 111 -5.06 -15.81 -1.20
CA GLU A 111 -4.30 -17.07 -1.36
C GLU A 111 -4.30 -17.51 -2.84
N ASN A 112 -4.96 -16.73 -3.71
CA ASN A 112 -5.05 -16.99 -5.13
C ASN A 112 -3.69 -16.76 -5.80
N GLN A 113 -3.20 -17.79 -6.47
CA GLN A 113 -1.93 -17.78 -7.23
C GLN A 113 -1.99 -16.89 -8.49
N SER A 114 -3.17 -16.42 -8.89
CA SER A 114 -3.39 -15.53 -10.03
C SER A 114 -3.71 -14.09 -9.59
N ALA A 115 -2.98 -13.59 -8.60
CA ALA A 115 -3.19 -12.24 -8.08
C ALA A 115 -2.94 -11.13 -9.12
N GLU A 116 -2.20 -11.40 -10.20
CA GLU A 116 -2.02 -10.44 -11.30
C GLU A 116 -3.34 -10.01 -11.95
N ARG A 117 -4.39 -10.84 -11.91
CA ARG A 117 -5.68 -10.54 -12.55
C ARG A 117 -6.36 -9.30 -11.99
N TYR A 118 -5.98 -8.86 -10.80
CA TYR A 118 -6.53 -7.67 -10.17
C TYR A 118 -5.84 -6.38 -10.62
N PHE A 119 -4.82 -6.47 -11.46
CA PHE A 119 -4.00 -5.34 -11.87
C PHE A 119 -3.98 -5.19 -13.39
N ASP A 120 -4.07 -3.95 -13.86
CA ASP A 120 -3.94 -3.57 -15.26
C ASP A 120 -2.71 -2.65 -15.39
N GLY A 121 -1.64 -3.09 -16.06
CA GLY A 121 -0.39 -2.32 -16.21
C GLY A 121 0.29 -1.96 -14.88
N GLY A 122 0.17 -2.85 -13.88
CA GLY A 122 0.72 -2.64 -12.55
C GLY A 122 -0.13 -1.75 -11.62
N VAL A 123 -1.38 -1.46 -12.01
CA VAL A 123 -2.30 -0.60 -11.26
C VAL A 123 -3.54 -1.40 -10.88
N LEU A 124 -3.96 -1.32 -9.62
CA LEU A 124 -5.11 -2.08 -9.11
C LEU A 124 -6.42 -1.67 -9.78
N ASN A 125 -7.17 -2.66 -10.25
CA ASN A 125 -8.56 -2.53 -10.65
C ASN A 125 -9.46 -2.77 -9.44
N LYS A 126 -10.00 -1.69 -8.87
CA LYS A 126 -10.82 -1.75 -7.65
C LYS A 126 -12.12 -2.54 -7.82
N ASP A 127 -12.70 -2.56 -9.01
CA ASP A 127 -14.00 -3.20 -9.25
C ASP A 127 -13.86 -4.73 -9.19
N ARG A 128 -12.79 -5.28 -9.75
CA ARG A 128 -12.46 -6.71 -9.60
C ARG A 128 -12.30 -7.13 -8.13
N ILE A 129 -11.74 -6.24 -7.28
CA ILE A 129 -11.65 -6.51 -5.84
C ILE A 129 -13.03 -6.50 -5.18
N LYS A 130 -13.89 -5.53 -5.52
CA LYS A 130 -15.25 -5.44 -4.95
C LYS A 130 -16.14 -6.61 -5.36
N GLU A 131 -15.92 -7.18 -6.54
CA GLU A 131 -16.64 -8.36 -7.05
C GLU A 131 -16.17 -9.65 -6.37
N ASP A 132 -14.87 -9.84 -6.19
CA ASP A 132 -14.29 -11.12 -5.76
C ASP A 132 -14.06 -11.25 -4.24
N PHE A 133 -14.10 -10.15 -3.48
CA PHE A 133 -13.74 -10.13 -2.05
C PHE A 133 -14.90 -9.71 -1.15
N GLN A 134 -14.90 -10.23 0.08
CA GLN A 134 -15.75 -9.70 1.14
C GLN A 134 -15.20 -8.35 1.62
N VAL A 135 -15.93 -7.29 1.29
CA VAL A 135 -15.53 -5.91 1.56
C VAL A 135 -15.98 -5.43 2.94
N GLN A 136 -15.07 -4.78 3.66
CA GLN A 136 -15.33 -4.10 4.92
C GLN A 136 -14.85 -2.64 4.84
N GLN A 137 -15.62 -1.71 5.42
CA GLN A 137 -15.19 -0.31 5.52
C GLN A 137 -14.18 -0.13 6.65
N THR A 138 -13.23 0.78 6.44
CA THR A 138 -12.22 1.17 7.44
C THR A 138 -12.09 2.69 7.48
N ASP A 139 -11.62 3.20 8.61
CA ASP A 139 -11.25 4.59 8.88
C ASP A 139 -9.80 4.91 8.45
N ALA A 140 -9.15 4.00 7.73
CA ALA A 140 -7.79 4.18 7.23
C ALA A 140 -7.69 5.39 6.29
N VAL A 141 -6.59 6.12 6.40
CA VAL A 141 -6.37 7.35 5.61
C VAL A 141 -5.42 7.05 4.45
N LEU A 142 -5.90 7.27 3.23
CA LEU A 142 -5.06 7.26 2.03
C LEU A 142 -4.68 8.69 1.65
N VAL A 143 -3.44 8.91 1.23
CA VAL A 143 -3.05 10.14 0.55
C VAL A 143 -3.77 10.18 -0.80
N ARG A 144 -4.63 11.17 -1.01
CA ARG A 144 -5.42 11.35 -2.23
C ARG A 144 -4.82 12.43 -3.11
N TYR A 145 -4.32 13.49 -2.50
CA TYR A 145 -3.79 14.67 -3.17
C TYR A 145 -2.51 15.20 -2.48
N PRO A 146 -1.71 16.04 -3.16
CA PRO A 146 -0.50 16.61 -2.58
C PRO A 146 -0.74 17.42 -1.30
N TRP A 147 -1.89 18.08 -1.15
CA TRP A 147 -2.21 18.86 0.05
C TRP A 147 -2.49 17.98 1.28
N ASP A 148 -2.87 16.71 1.09
CA ASP A 148 -3.02 15.78 2.22
C ASP A 148 -1.65 15.54 2.90
N LEU A 149 -0.57 15.53 2.12
CA LEU A 149 0.79 15.43 2.67
C LEU A 149 1.16 16.63 3.54
N ILE A 150 0.57 17.80 3.26
CA ILE A 150 0.79 19.04 3.99
C ILE A 150 -0.08 19.06 5.25
N SER A 151 -1.37 18.75 5.13
CA SER A 151 -2.31 18.75 6.26
C SER A 151 -1.92 17.71 7.31
N GLU A 152 -1.51 16.53 6.86
CA GLU A 152 -1.16 15.42 7.75
C GLU A 152 0.28 15.50 8.29
N ASN A 153 1.13 16.37 7.74
CA ASN A 153 2.56 16.42 8.07
C ASN A 153 2.81 16.58 9.58
N GLY A 154 2.12 17.53 10.22
CA GLY A 154 2.32 17.81 11.64
C GLY A 154 1.92 16.66 12.55
N PHE A 155 0.86 15.93 12.20
CA PHE A 155 0.43 14.74 12.92
C PHE A 155 1.43 13.58 12.71
N GLN A 156 1.84 13.35 11.46
CA GLN A 156 2.79 12.32 11.11
C GLN A 156 4.18 12.53 11.73
N LEU A 157 4.66 13.78 11.85
CA LEU A 157 5.92 14.08 12.55
C LEU A 157 5.90 13.61 14.01
N ARG A 158 4.78 13.83 14.72
CA ARG A 158 4.64 13.40 16.12
C ARG A 158 4.66 11.88 16.24
N GLN A 159 3.95 11.18 15.34
CA GLN A 159 3.98 9.71 15.31
C GLN A 159 5.37 9.16 14.95
N ASP A 160 6.06 9.79 14.01
CA ASP A 160 7.39 9.35 13.58
C ASP A 160 8.42 9.45 14.70
N LEU A 161 8.34 10.48 15.54
CA LEU A 161 9.22 10.61 16.71
C LEU A 161 9.08 9.39 17.64
N THR A 162 7.84 9.01 17.96
CA THR A 162 7.56 7.81 18.79
C THR A 162 8.08 6.52 18.16
N ARG A 163 8.11 6.42 16.82
CA ARG A 163 8.62 5.25 16.10
C ARG A 163 10.14 5.17 16.05
N LEU A 164 10.83 6.30 16.15
CA LEU A 164 12.29 6.40 16.07
C LEU A 164 12.98 6.27 17.43
N GLU A 165 12.27 6.57 18.52
CA GLU A 165 12.79 6.48 19.89
C GLU A 165 12.74 5.05 20.48
N GLY A 166 12.20 4.04 19.76
CA GLY A 166 12.05 2.65 20.24
C GLY A 166 12.44 1.56 19.24
#